data_AF-A0A662V7V6-F1
#
_entry.id   AF-A0A662V7V6-F1
#
_cell.length_a   1.000
_cell.length_b   1.000
_cell.length_c   1.000
_cell.angle_alpha   90.00
_cell.angle_beta   90.00
_cell.angle_gamma   90.00
#
_symmetry.space_group_name_H-M   'P 1'
#
loop_
_entity.id
_entity.type
_entity.pdbx_description
1 polymer ?
#
loop_
_entity_poly.entity_id
_entity_poly.type
_entity_poly.pdbx_seq_one_letter_code
_entity_poly.pdbx_strand_id
1 'polypeptide(L)' 'MPACTQSVRVKTPAGKEVELVPKKVWMLAPKGRKGVKIGLFQDPETGKYFRAKVPDDYPVCG' A
#
# COMPACT_ATOMS: atom_id res chain seq x y z
N MET A 1 13.54 1.74 6.42
CA MET A 1 12.64 1.60 7.58
C MET A 1 12.51 0.10 7.85
N PRO A 2 11.87 -0.39 8.93
CA PRO A 2 11.60 -1.83 9.03
C PRO A 2 10.75 -2.28 7.82
N ALA A 3 10.90 -3.54 7.44
CA ALA A 3 10.06 -4.15 6.41
C ALA A 3 8.60 -4.11 6.84
N CYS A 4 7.70 -3.95 5.88
CA CYS A 4 6.28 -4.09 6.12
C CYS A 4 5.95 -5.58 6.38
N THR A 5 5.07 -5.85 7.33
CA THR A 5 4.72 -7.24 7.74
C THR A 5 3.21 -7.50 7.75
N GLN A 6 2.38 -6.46 7.80
CA GLN A 6 0.93 -6.59 7.88
C GLN A 6 0.32 -6.64 6.47
N SER A 7 -0.57 -7.60 6.23
CA SER A 7 -1.31 -7.67 4.98
C SER A 7 -2.42 -6.62 4.93
N VAL A 8 -2.73 -6.14 3.74
CA VAL A 8 -3.85 -5.24 3.46
C VAL A 8 -4.67 -5.85 2.33
N ARG A 9 -6.00 -5.93 2.52
CA ARG A 9 -6.92 -6.29 1.44
C ARG A 9 -6.95 -5.16 0.41
N VAL A 10 -6.51 -5.46 -0.81
CA VAL A 10 -6.41 -4.52 -1.91
C VAL A 10 -7.01 -5.11 -3.19
N LYS A 11 -7.54 -4.25 -4.04
CA LYS A 11 -7.96 -4.63 -5.39
C LYS A 11 -6.78 -4.43 -6.34
N THR A 12 -6.34 -5.48 -7.04
CA THR A 12 -5.28 -5.40 -8.04
C THR A 12 -5.76 -4.67 -9.30
N PRO A 13 -4.84 -4.20 -10.17
CA PRO A 13 -5.21 -3.68 -11.49
C PRO A 13 -5.95 -4.69 -12.37
N ALA A 14 -5.76 -6.00 -12.15
CA ALA A 14 -6.52 -7.07 -12.79
C ALA A 14 -7.96 -7.21 -12.26
N GLY A 15 -8.35 -6.43 -11.24
CA GLY A 15 -9.70 -6.37 -10.69
C GLY A 15 -9.98 -7.37 -9.57
N LYS A 16 -8.98 -8.17 -9.15
CA LYS A 16 -9.11 -9.16 -8.09
C LYS A 16 -8.87 -8.56 -6.71
N GLU A 17 -9.61 -9.00 -5.71
CA GLU A 17 -9.35 -8.65 -4.33
C GLU A 17 -8.43 -9.69 -3.68
N VAL A 18 -7.33 -9.22 -3.11
CA VAL A 18 -6.27 -10.06 -2.53
C VAL A 18 -5.74 -9.41 -1.27
N GLU A 19 -5.22 -10.23 -0.35
CA GLU A 19 -4.45 -9.74 0.79
C GLU A 19 -2.97 -9.73 0.45
N LEU A 20 -2.35 -8.55 0.47
CA LEU A 20 -0.93 -8.40 0.14
C LEU A 20 -0.22 -7.56 1.20
N VAL A 21 1.03 -7.89 1.46
CA VAL A 21 1.92 -7.04 2.25
C VAL A 21 2.53 -5.99 1.29
N PRO A 22 2.38 -4.68 1.56
CA PRO A 22 3.03 -3.66 0.74
C PRO A 22 4.54 -3.79 0.86
N LYS A 23 5.28 -3.56 -0.23
CA LYS A 23 6.76 -3.51 -0.19
C LYS A 23 7.26 -2.24 0.49
N LYS A 24 6.51 -1.15 0.38
CA LYS A 24 6.84 0.17 0.95
C LYS A 24 5.57 0.96 1.19
N VAL A 25 5.53 1.71 2.29
CA VAL A 25 4.44 2.63 2.63
C VAL A 25 5.00 4.02 2.91
N TRP A 26 4.36 5.05 2.39
CA TRP A 26 4.69 6.46 2.68
C TRP A 26 3.41 7.30 2.81
N MET A 27 3.56 8.46 3.46
CA MET A 27 2.47 9.44 3.59
C MET A 27 2.55 10.47 2.47
N LEU A 28 1.41 10.78 1.86
CA LEU A 28 1.22 11.87 0.92
C LEU A 28 0.24 12.88 1.53
N ALA A 29 0.75 14.03 1.95
CA ALA A 29 -0.01 15.04 2.69
C ALA A 29 0.33 16.47 2.20
N PRO A 30 -0.63 17.19 1.60
CA PRO A 30 -0.50 18.63 1.39
C PRO A 30 -0.43 19.38 2.73
N LYS A 31 0.27 20.51 2.77
CA LYS A 31 0.38 21.35 3.99
C LYS A 31 -1.01 21.74 4.50
N GLY A 32 -1.28 21.47 5.77
CA GLY A 32 -2.55 21.81 6.43
C GLY A 32 -3.74 20.89 6.08
N ARG A 33 -3.53 19.78 5.36
CA ARG A 33 -4.59 18.81 5.05
C ARG A 33 -4.29 17.44 5.63
N LYS A 34 -5.34 16.65 5.90
CA LYS A 34 -5.20 15.24 6.25
C LYS A 34 -4.57 14.50 5.06
N GLY A 35 -3.43 13.88 5.30
CA GLY A 35 -2.74 13.06 4.29
C GLY A 35 -3.38 11.69 4.10
N VAL A 36 -2.89 10.98 3.09
CA VAL A 36 -3.19 9.55 2.87
C VAL A 36 -1.90 8.75 2.97
N LYS A 37 -1.99 7.51 3.45
CA LYS A 37 -0.89 6.56 3.36
C LYS A 37 -1.06 5.70 2.11
N ILE A 38 0.00 5.59 1.33
CA ILE A 38 0.03 4.85 0.08
C ILE A 38 1.03 3.70 0.22
N GLY A 39 0.57 2.49 -0.11
CA GLY A 39 1.41 1.30 -0.23
C GLY A 39 1.78 1.02 -1.69
N LEU A 40 3.02 0.58 -1.91
CA LEU A 40 3.48 -0.04 -3.14
C LEU A 40 3.33 -1.55 -3.03
N PHE A 41 2.55 -2.14 -3.92
CA PHE A 41 2.27 -3.58 -3.98
C PHE A 41 2.79 -4.16 -5.29
N GLN A 42 2.94 -5.48 -5.33
CA GLN A 42 3.19 -6.22 -6.56
C GLN A 42 2.04 -7.20 -6.77
N ASP A 43 1.41 -7.14 -7.93
CA ASP A 43 0.34 -8.06 -8.30
C ASP A 43 0.96 -9.46 -8.51
N PRO A 44 0.52 -10.49 -7.78
CA PRO A 44 1.11 -11.83 -7.86
C PRO A 44 0.85 -12.51 -9.21
N GLU A 45 -0.19 -12.11 -9.95
CA GLU A 45 -0.54 -12.74 -11.23
C GLU A 45 0.23 -12.11 -12.39
N THR A 46 0.37 -10.79 -12.37
CA THR A 46 0.98 -10.05 -13.49
C THR A 46 2.43 -9.64 -13.22
N GLY A 47 2.88 -9.74 -11.97
CA GLY A 47 4.18 -9.25 -11.52
C GLY A 47 4.31 -7.73 -11.52
N LYS A 48 3.27 -6.99 -11.94
CA LYS A 48 3.31 -5.53 -12.06
C LYS A 48 3.18 -4.87 -10.70
N TYR A 49 3.91 -3.77 -10.54
CA TYR A 49 3.77 -2.92 -9.37
C TYR A 49 2.56 -2.01 -9.49
N PHE A 50 1.88 -1.78 -8.37
CA PHE A 50 0.78 -0.83 -8.29
C PHE A 50 0.73 -0.15 -6.93
N ARG A 51 0.04 0.99 -6.88
CA ARG A 51 -0.14 1.78 -5.66
C ARG A 51 -1.58 1.69 -5.21
N ALA A 52 -1.79 1.51 -3.91
CA ALA A 52 -3.11 1.53 -3.30
C ALA A 52 -3.05 2.25 -1.95
N LYS A 53 -4.18 2.84 -1.55
CA LYS A 53 -4.32 3.42 -0.21
C LYS A 53 -4.24 2.28 0.82
N VAL A 54 -3.51 2.50 1.91
CA VAL A 54 -3.52 1.63 3.09
C VAL A 54 -4.33 2.29 4.23
N PRO A 55 -4.74 1.54 5.26
CA PRO A 55 -5.38 2.12 6.44
C PRO A 55 -4.61 3.30 7.02
N ASP A 56 -5.34 4.28 7.56
CA ASP A 56 -4.75 5.54 8.04
C ASP A 56 -3.77 5.30 9.21
N ASP A 57 -3.94 4.23 9.98
CA ASP A 57 -3.12 3.80 11.11
C ASP A 57 -1.94 2.89 10.71
N TYR A 58 -1.92 2.35 9.49
CA TYR A 58 -0.86 1.46 9.01
C TYR A 58 0.55 2.10 9.10
N PRO A 59 1.59 1.43 9.61
CA PRO A 59 2.91 2.06 9.81
C PRO A 59 3.61 2.43 8.50
N VAL A 60 4.39 3.51 8.52
CA VAL A 60 5.31 3.84 7.43
C VAL A 60 6.49 2.85 7.48
N CYS A 61 6.71 2.09 6.41
CA CYS A 61 7.63 0.95 6.35
C CYS A 61 8.24 0.75 4.95
N GLY A 62 9.26 -0.10 4.87
CA GLY A 62 10.00 -0.46 3.65
C GLY A 62 11.25 0.36 3.36
#